data_AF-A0A4Q6E523-F1
#
_entry.id   AF-A0A4Q6E523-F1
#
_cell.length_a   1.000
_cell.length_b   1.000
_cell.length_c   1.000
_cell.angle_alpha   90.00
_cell.angle_beta   90.00
_cell.angle_gamma   90.00
#
_symmetry.space_group_name_H-M   'P 1'
#
loop_
_entity.id
_entity.type
_entity.pdbx_description
1 polymer ?
#
loop_
_entity_poly.entity_id
_entity_poly.type
_entity_poly.pdbx_seq_one_letter_code
_entity_poly.pdbx_strand_id
1 'polypeptide(L)' 'YAIPFVCFILFVFASVELIAEEIENPFGTDANDLPLGMICDNIKLHVGEIFY' A
#
# COMPACT_ATOMS: atom_id res chain seq x y z
N TYR A 1 -33.25 -15.83 -0.44
CA TYR A 1 -32.02 -16.46 -0.95
C TYR A 1 -31.11 -15.48 -1.72
N ALA A 2 -31.65 -14.61 -2.58
CA ALA A 2 -30.82 -13.65 -3.33
C ALA A 2 -30.11 -12.60 -2.46
N ILE A 3 -30.77 -12.07 -1.42
CA ILE A 3 -30.23 -11.00 -0.56
C ILE A 3 -28.84 -11.33 0.03
N PRO A 4 -28.62 -12.45 0.76
CA PRO A 4 -27.31 -12.75 1.32
C PRO A 4 -26.22 -12.97 0.25
N PHE A 5 -26.59 -13.51 -0.92
CA PHE A 5 -25.66 -13.72 -2.02
C PHE A 5 -25.21 -12.40 -2.66
N VAL A 6 -26.15 -11.47 -2.86
CA VAL A 6 -25.84 -10.11 -3.36
C VAL A 6 -24.98 -9.35 -2.35
N CYS A 7 -25.29 -9.43 -1.05
CA CYS A 7 -24.46 -8.80 -0.02
C CYS A 7 -23.02 -9.35 -0.03
N PHE A 8 -22.84 -10.65 -0.21
CA PHE A 8 -21.51 -11.26 -0.30
C PHE A 8 -20.72 -10.75 -1.52
N ILE A 9 -21.37 -10.70 -2.68
CA ILE A 9 -20.74 -10.18 -3.91
C ILE A 9 -20.34 -8.71 -3.73
N LEU A 10 -21.22 -7.88 -3.16
CA LEU A 10 -20.91 -6.47 -2.88
C LEU A 10 -19.73 -6.33 -1.92
N PHE A 11 -19.67 -7.15 -0.87
CA PHE A 11 -18.55 -7.14 0.06
C PHE A 11 -17.23 -7.43 -0.65
N VAL A 12 -17.19 -8.42 -1.55
CA VAL A 12 -15.98 -8.75 -2.30
C VAL A 12 -15.56 -7.57 -3.20
N PHE A 13 -16.47 -7.01 -3.99
CA PHE A 13 -16.12 -5.92 -4.90
C PHE A 13 -15.72 -4.64 -4.17
N ALA A 14 -16.43 -4.26 -3.12
CA ALA A 14 -16.08 -3.10 -2.30
C ALA A 14 -14.71 -3.28 -1.62
N SER A 15 -14.39 -4.50 -1.18
CA SER A 15 -13.06 -4.79 -0.60
C SER A 15 -11.95 -4.68 -1.63
N VAL A 16 -12.17 -5.14 -2.87
CA VAL A 16 -11.19 -5.03 -3.96
C VAL A 16 -10.97 -3.57 -4.36
N GLU A 17 -12.03 -2.77 -4.44
CA GLU A 17 -11.96 -1.34 -4.74
C GLU A 17 -11.12 -0.59 -3.70
N LEU A 18 -11.35 -0.85 -2.42
CA LEU A 18 -10.62 -0.20 -1.33
C LEU A 18 -9.12 -0.56 -1.34
N ILE A 19 -8.78 -1.83 -1.61
CA ILE A 19 -7.38 -2.24 -1.77
C ILE A 19 -6.74 -1.59 -3.01
N ALA A 20 -7.50 -1.43 -4.09
CA ALA A 20 -7.00 -0.80 -5.31
C ALA A 20 -6.67 0.68 -5.07
N GLU A 21 -7.52 1.40 -4.33
CA GLU A 21 -7.27 2.78 -3.91
C GLU A 21 -5.99 2.89 -3.07
N GLU A 22 -5.80 2.02 -2.07
CA GLU A 22 -4.59 1.99 -1.24
C GLU A 22 -3.29 1.71 -2.03
N ILE A 23 -3.38 0.99 -3.16
CA ILE A 23 -2.20 0.64 -3.99
C ILE A 23 -1.96 1.68 -5.11
N GLU A 24 -2.94 2.53 -5.43
CA GLU A 24 -2.87 3.46 -6.56
C GLU A 24 -1.74 4.48 -6.42
N ASN A 25 -1.50 5.00 -5.20
CA ASN A 25 -0.47 5.99 -4.92
C ASN A 25 0.54 5.54 -3.86
N PRO A 26 1.42 4.57 -4.16
CA PRO A 26 2.28 3.91 -3.16
C PRO A 26 3.39 4.80 -2.60
N PHE A 27 3.53 6.02 -3.12
CA PHE A 27 4.56 7.00 -2.72
C PHE A 27 3.95 8.20 -1.98
N GLY A 28 2.70 8.07 -1.51
CA GLY A 28 2.02 9.08 -0.72
C GLY A 28 2.51 9.15 0.74
N THR A 29 1.60 9.52 1.62
CA THR A 29 1.84 9.65 3.07
C THR A 29 0.84 8.89 3.92
N ASP A 30 0.07 7.99 3.31
CA ASP A 30 -0.91 7.15 3.99
C ASP A 30 -0.22 6.01 4.75
N ALA A 31 -0.95 5.41 5.69
CA ALA A 31 -0.38 4.41 6.59
C ALA A 31 0.11 3.14 5.86
N ASN A 32 -0.48 2.83 4.71
CA ASN A 32 -0.16 1.66 3.89
C ASN A 32 0.80 1.99 2.72
N ASP A 33 1.30 3.24 2.64
CA ASP A 33 2.27 3.64 1.62
C ASP A 33 3.69 3.14 1.93
N LEU A 34 4.56 3.20 0.92
CA LEU A 34 5.95 2.80 1.07
C LEU A 34 6.69 3.75 2.03
N PRO A 35 7.51 3.23 2.95
CA PRO A 35 8.25 4.05 3.91
C PRO A 35 9.48 4.70 3.26
N LEU A 36 9.26 5.65 2.35
CA LEU A 36 10.32 6.26 1.53
C LEU A 36 11.43 6.92 2.36
N GLY A 37 11.08 7.52 3.50
CA GLY A 37 12.08 8.09 4.42
C GLY A 37 13.10 7.04 4.88
N MET A 38 12.61 5.89 5.35
CA MET A 38 13.47 4.78 5.78
C MET A 38 14.30 4.23 4.62
N ILE A 39 13.72 4.11 3.42
CA ILE A 39 14.43 3.65 2.23
C ILE A 39 15.56 4.62 1.87
N CYS A 40 15.28 5.92 1.83
CA CYS A 40 16.26 6.96 1.55
C CYS A 40 17.39 6.99 2.59
N ASP A 41 17.05 6.87 3.88
CA ASP A 41 18.04 6.84 4.96
C ASP A 41 18.97 5.64 4.83
N ASN A 42 18.42 4.45 4.52
CA ASN A 42 19.21 3.25 4.28
C ASN A 42 20.10 3.38 3.04
N ILE A 43 19.60 3.94 1.94
CA ILE A 43 20.41 4.20 0.74
C ILE A 43 21.57 5.12 1.09
N LYS A 44 21.31 6.21 1.82
CA LYS A 44 22.35 7.16 2.23
C LYS A 44 23.42 6.50 3.12
N LEU A 45 23.00 5.64 4.04
CA LEU A 45 23.91 4.87 4.89
C LEU A 45 24.81 3.96 4.06
N HIS A 46 24.24 3.10 3.21
CA HIS A 46 25.02 2.16 2.39
C HIS A 46 25.94 2.87 1.39
N VAL A 47 25.50 4.00 0.82
CA VAL A 47 26.39 4.81 -0.04
C VAL A 47 27.55 5.39 0.77
N GLY A 48 27.31 5.83 2.01
CA GLY A 48 28.37 6.27 2.92
C GLY A 48 29.41 5.18 3.23
N GLU A 49 28.96 3.94 3.42
CA GLU A 49 29.82 2.77 3.64
C GLU A 49 30.69 2.42 2.42
N ILE A 50 30.33 2.84 1.21
CA ILE A 50 31.18 2.64 0.03
C ILE A 50 32.39 3.57 0.06
N PHE A 51 32.23 4.78 0.61
CA PHE A 51 33.25 5.83 0.58
C PHE A 51 34.15 5.86 1.82
N TYR A 52 33.88 5.02 2.83
CA TYR A 52 34.62 4.94 4.09
C TYR A 52 34.98 3.50 4.42
#